data_AF-A0A926D1F9-F1
#
_entry.id   AF-A0A926D1F9-F1
#
_cell.length_a   1.000
_cell.length_b   1.000
_cell.length_c   1.000
_cell.angle_alpha   90.00
_cell.angle_beta   90.00
_cell.angle_gamma   90.00
#
_symmetry.space_group_name_H-M   'P 1'
#
loop_
_entity.id
_entity.type
_entity.pdbx_description
1 polymer ?
#
loop_
_entity_poly.entity_id
_entity_poly.type
_entity_poly.pdbx_seq_one_letter_code
_entity_poly.pdbx_strand_id
1 'polypeptide(L)'
;MKRRKLTVLALVLSLIFFFGTLGNLVIMNTSIPSEANTTELSATVTGIGIKGEGDHKYCVIYSQEYGDKLSTYELRGISDISDFTSLQRGQTIFFRVEKIWLKQIIEREGWPFIHVIAIRTEEDEIVSLDDYNKQRIEGRVAPTIAGSVVVSIFLLLSIHCALLLKGINIFRRLKKRR
;
A
#
# COMPACT_ATOMS: atom_id res chain seq x y z
N MET A 1 -4.38 -32.79 -29.22
CA MET A 1 -5.38 -31.91 -28.55
C MET A 1 -5.07 -31.58 -27.09
N LYS A 2 -4.80 -32.54 -26.19
CA LYS A 2 -4.57 -32.27 -24.75
C LYS A 2 -3.42 -31.28 -24.47
N ARG A 3 -2.25 -31.45 -25.10
CA ARG A 3 -1.10 -30.53 -24.94
C ARG A 3 -1.42 -29.09 -25.35
N ARG A 4 -2.11 -28.90 -26.48
CA ARG A 4 -2.52 -27.57 -26.96
C ARG A 4 -3.48 -26.89 -25.98
N LYS A 5 -4.47 -27.62 -25.46
CA LYS A 5 -5.40 -27.10 -24.43
C LYS A 5 -4.65 -26.69 -23.15
N LEU A 6 -3.67 -27.49 -22.73
CA LEU A 6 -2.83 -27.19 -21.56
C LEU A 6 -1.96 -25.94 -21.79
N THR A 7 -1.36 -25.78 -22.97
CA THR A 7 -0.59 -24.57 -23.32
C THR A 7 -1.47 -23.31 -23.38
N VAL A 8 -2.71 -23.44 -23.88
CA VAL A 8 -3.67 -22.32 -23.85
C VAL A 8 -4.04 -21.95 -22.42
N LEU A 9 -4.32 -22.94 -21.56
CA LEU A 9 -4.61 -22.68 -20.14
C LEU A 9 -3.43 -21.98 -19.44
N ALA A 10 -2.21 -22.47 -19.66
CA ALA A 10 -1.01 -21.86 -19.10
C ALA A 10 -0.82 -20.41 -19.58
N LEU A 11 -1.08 -20.12 -20.86
CA LEU A 11 -1.04 -18.77 -21.42
C LEU A 11 -2.08 -17.84 -20.76
N VAL A 12 -3.32 -18.32 -20.59
CA VAL A 12 -4.37 -17.51 -19.97
C VAL A 12 -4.02 -17.21 -18.51
N LEU A 13 -3.58 -18.20 -17.75
CA LEU A 13 -3.17 -18.01 -16.36
C LEU A 13 -1.97 -17.06 -16.25
N SER A 14 -0.96 -17.22 -17.10
CA SER A 14 0.22 -16.34 -17.08
C SER A 14 -0.14 -14.89 -17.40
N LEU A 15 -1.08 -14.65 -18.32
CA LEU A 15 -1.57 -13.30 -18.61
C LEU A 15 -2.36 -12.71 -17.43
N ILE A 16 -3.22 -13.50 -16.77
CA ILE A 16 -3.96 -13.05 -15.58
C ILE A 16 -2.99 -12.62 -14.48
N PHE A 17 -2.00 -13.45 -14.17
CA PHE A 17 -0.99 -13.10 -13.16
C PHE A 17 -0.10 -11.93 -13.58
N PHE A 18 0.25 -11.83 -14.87
CA PHE A 18 1.01 -10.70 -15.41
C PHE A 18 0.25 -9.39 -15.20
N PHE A 19 -0.99 -9.29 -15.70
CA PHE A 19 -1.76 -8.05 -15.59
C PHE A 19 -2.16 -7.74 -14.15
N GLY A 20 -2.48 -8.75 -13.34
CA GLY A 20 -2.77 -8.57 -11.92
C GLY A 20 -1.58 -8.00 -11.15
N THR A 21 -0.38 -8.56 -11.36
CA THR A 21 0.84 -8.07 -10.69
C THR A 21 1.26 -6.69 -11.23
N LEU A 22 1.13 -6.46 -12.53
CA LEU A 22 1.43 -5.16 -13.15
C LEU A 22 0.50 -4.07 -12.61
N GLY A 23 -0.80 -4.34 -12.50
CA GLY A 23 -1.75 -3.42 -11.88
C GLY A 23 -1.40 -3.07 -10.45
N ASN A 24 -1.02 -4.07 -9.64
CA ASN A 24 -0.56 -3.85 -8.27
C ASN A 24 0.70 -2.98 -8.22
N LEU A 25 1.69 -3.21 -9.09
CA LEU A 25 2.89 -2.37 -9.18
C LEU A 25 2.55 -0.92 -9.53
N VAL A 26 1.62 -0.70 -10.45
CA VAL A 26 1.16 0.65 -10.80
C VAL A 26 0.50 1.33 -9.60
N ILE A 27 -0.41 0.64 -8.90
CA ILE A 27 -1.07 1.17 -7.69
C ILE A 27 -0.04 1.50 -6.61
N MET A 28 0.93 0.60 -6.36
CA MET A 28 2.00 0.84 -5.40
C MET A 28 2.91 2.01 -5.77
N ASN A 29 2.98 2.41 -7.03
CA ASN A 29 3.79 3.55 -7.49
C ASN A 29 2.96 4.80 -7.80
N THR A 30 1.70 4.82 -7.36
CA THR A 30 0.89 6.05 -7.39
C THR A 30 1.50 7.15 -6.53
N SER A 31 1.10 8.39 -6.84
CA SER A 31 1.65 9.62 -6.29
C SER A 31 1.86 9.56 -4.77
N ILE A 32 2.98 10.12 -4.35
CA ILE A 32 3.32 10.32 -2.95
C ILE A 32 2.39 11.42 -2.39
N PRO A 33 1.82 11.24 -1.18
CA PRO A 33 1.06 12.29 -0.52
C PRO A 33 1.87 13.58 -0.40
N SER A 34 1.21 14.69 -0.68
CA SER A 34 1.74 16.04 -0.64
C SER A 34 0.65 16.97 -0.12
N GLU A 35 1.00 18.20 0.20
CA GLU A 35 0.00 19.18 0.64
C GLU A 35 -1.11 19.41 -0.39
N ALA A 36 -0.79 19.28 -1.67
CA ALA A 36 -1.73 19.51 -2.77
C ALA A 36 -2.80 18.40 -2.90
N ASN A 37 -2.45 17.15 -2.59
CA ASN A 37 -3.35 16.00 -2.72
C ASN A 37 -3.89 15.46 -1.38
N THR A 38 -3.52 16.11 -0.28
CA THR A 38 -4.02 15.84 1.08
C THR A 38 -4.85 17.01 1.59
N THR A 39 -5.68 16.77 2.59
CA THR A 39 -6.34 17.84 3.35
C THR A 39 -6.01 17.69 4.82
N GLU A 40 -5.87 18.82 5.51
CA GLU A 40 -5.81 18.86 6.97
C GLU A 40 -7.23 18.91 7.53
N LEU A 41 -7.45 18.15 8.60
CA LEU A 41 -8.66 18.08 9.41
C LEU A 41 -8.27 18.20 10.87
N SER A 42 -9.23 18.45 11.74
CA SER A 42 -9.00 18.49 13.19
C SER A 42 -9.92 17.52 13.93
N ALA A 43 -9.45 17.07 15.09
CA ALA A 43 -10.23 16.23 15.99
C ALA A 43 -9.83 16.46 17.44
N THR A 44 -10.79 16.24 18.34
CA THR A 44 -10.59 16.33 19.79
C THR A 44 -10.35 14.94 20.35
N VAL A 45 -9.18 14.71 20.94
CA VAL A 45 -8.76 13.41 21.46
C VAL A 45 -9.60 13.02 22.68
N THR A 46 -10.14 11.81 22.67
CA THR A 46 -10.84 11.19 23.81
C THR A 46 -10.03 10.07 24.46
N GLY A 47 -9.09 9.48 23.73
CA GLY A 47 -8.18 8.45 24.19
C GLY A 47 -7.29 7.92 23.07
N ILE A 48 -6.38 7.02 23.41
CA ILE A 48 -5.39 6.46 22.48
C ILE A 48 -5.23 4.98 22.76
N GLY A 49 -5.13 4.18 21.70
CA GLY A 49 -4.89 2.75 21.78
C GLY A 49 -3.75 2.37 20.86
N ILE A 50 -2.75 1.67 21.39
CA ILE A 50 -1.70 1.05 20.59
C ILE A 50 -2.12 -0.37 20.28
N LYS A 51 -2.14 -0.73 18.99
CA LYS A 51 -2.49 -2.06 18.50
C LYS A 51 -1.34 -2.65 17.72
N GLY A 52 -1.35 -3.97 17.54
CA GLY A 52 -0.29 -4.71 16.85
C GLY A 52 0.86 -5.15 17.78
N GLU A 53 1.78 -5.94 17.23
CA GLU A 53 2.94 -6.50 17.95
C GLU A 53 4.23 -6.28 17.15
N GLY A 54 5.36 -6.22 17.87
CA GLY A 54 6.68 -5.99 17.26
C GLY A 54 6.74 -4.70 16.43
N ASP A 55 7.20 -4.83 15.18
CA ASP A 55 7.34 -3.73 14.22
C ASP A 55 6.02 -3.37 13.52
N HIS A 56 4.94 -4.09 13.77
CA HIS A 56 3.62 -3.88 13.15
C HIS A 56 2.68 -3.07 14.05
N LYS A 57 3.23 -2.34 15.02
CA LYS A 57 2.43 -1.51 15.92
C LYS A 57 1.89 -0.29 15.18
N TYR A 58 0.65 0.06 15.48
CA TYR A 58 0.00 1.26 14.97
C TYR A 58 -0.84 1.93 16.06
N CYS A 59 -1.04 3.23 15.92
CA CYS A 59 -1.82 4.02 16.85
C CYS A 59 -3.26 4.17 16.35
N VAL A 60 -4.22 3.91 17.24
CA VAL A 60 -5.63 4.26 17.08
C VAL A 60 -5.92 5.45 17.98
N ILE A 61 -6.42 6.52 17.38
CA ILE A 61 -6.78 7.74 18.09
C ILE A 61 -8.30 7.77 18.21
N TYR A 62 -8.77 7.72 19.44
CA TYR A 62 -10.19 7.88 19.74
C TYR A 62 -10.50 9.36 19.77
N SER A 63 -11.52 9.81 19.05
CA SER A 63 -11.91 11.22 18.99
C SER A 63 -13.41 11.46 19.09
N GLN A 64 -13.79 12.68 19.44
CA GLN A 64 -15.19 13.07 19.58
C GLN A 64 -15.91 13.09 18.21
N GLU A 65 -15.22 13.51 17.16
CA GLU A 65 -15.76 13.72 15.82
C GLU A 65 -15.83 12.42 15.01
N TYR A 66 -14.87 11.51 15.23
CA TYR A 66 -14.66 10.31 14.41
C TYR A 66 -14.71 8.98 15.17
N GLY A 67 -14.89 8.98 16.50
CA GLY A 67 -14.93 7.75 17.30
C GLY A 67 -13.57 7.06 17.30
N ASP A 68 -13.54 5.74 17.09
CA ASP A 68 -12.32 4.91 17.08
C ASP A 68 -11.72 4.71 15.68
N LYS A 69 -12.08 5.58 14.73
CA LYS A 69 -11.73 5.39 13.32
C LYS A 69 -10.35 5.92 12.95
N LEU A 70 -9.80 6.91 13.66
CA LEU A 70 -8.52 7.50 13.27
C LEU A 70 -7.39 6.50 13.57
N SER A 71 -6.59 6.16 12.56
CA SER A 71 -5.49 5.21 12.71
C SER A 71 -4.28 5.61 11.89
N THR A 72 -3.08 5.46 12.46
CA THR A 72 -1.83 5.64 11.73
C THR A 72 -1.52 4.39 10.90
N TYR A 73 -0.59 4.51 9.95
CA TYR A 73 0.11 3.33 9.43
C TYR A 73 1.01 2.72 10.53
N GLU A 74 1.56 1.54 10.23
CA GLU A 74 2.56 0.91 11.10
C GLU A 74 3.68 1.90 11.42
N LEU A 75 4.02 2.06 12.70
CA LEU A 75 4.95 3.07 13.19
C LEU A 75 6.43 2.63 13.06
N ARG A 76 6.79 1.90 12.00
CA ARG A 76 8.17 1.42 11.77
C ARG A 76 9.14 2.60 11.64
N GLY A 77 9.77 2.98 12.75
CA GLY A 77 10.86 3.97 12.80
C GLY A 77 10.51 5.40 12.39
N ILE A 78 9.21 5.77 12.32
CA ILE A 78 8.77 7.15 12.00
C ILE A 78 8.69 7.99 13.27
N SER A 79 8.06 7.47 14.31
CA SER A 79 7.94 8.13 15.60
C SER A 79 8.00 7.08 16.69
N ASP A 80 8.53 7.47 17.85
CA ASP A 80 8.44 6.59 19.00
C ASP A 80 6.96 6.51 19.38
N ILE A 81 6.49 5.31 19.72
CA ILE A 81 5.14 5.12 20.21
C ILE A 81 4.87 6.05 21.41
N SER A 82 5.93 6.41 22.15
CA SER A 82 5.88 7.43 23.20
C SER A 82 5.33 8.78 22.74
N ASP A 83 5.55 9.16 21.48
CA ASP A 83 5.12 10.47 20.95
C ASP A 83 3.59 10.54 20.81
N PHE A 84 2.93 9.39 20.68
CA PHE A 84 1.47 9.32 20.78
C PHE A 84 0.98 9.24 22.22
N THR A 85 1.79 8.75 23.16
CA THR A 85 1.38 8.69 24.58
C THR A 85 1.33 10.07 25.25
N SER A 86 1.96 11.09 24.64
CA SER A 86 1.92 12.48 25.13
C SER A 86 0.57 13.15 24.87
N LEU A 87 -0.20 12.69 23.88
CA LEU A 87 -1.48 13.25 23.51
C LEU A 87 -2.52 13.06 24.64
N GLN A 88 -3.08 14.17 25.10
CA GLN A 88 -3.98 14.19 26.24
C GLN A 88 -5.45 14.18 25.82
N ARG A 89 -6.29 13.63 26.70
CA ARG A 89 -7.75 13.71 26.52
C ARG A 89 -8.19 15.18 26.55
N GLY A 90 -8.99 15.57 25.57
CA GLY A 90 -9.47 16.94 25.36
C GLY A 90 -8.55 17.80 24.49
N GLN A 91 -7.36 17.30 24.14
CA GLN A 91 -6.44 18.01 23.26
C GLN A 91 -6.93 17.97 21.82
N THR A 92 -6.81 19.09 21.12
CA THR A 92 -7.06 19.16 19.68
C THR A 92 -5.83 18.71 18.92
N ILE A 93 -6.02 17.78 17.99
CA ILE A 93 -5.02 17.38 17.01
C ILE A 93 -5.42 17.87 15.62
N PHE A 94 -4.42 18.15 14.81
CA PHE A 94 -4.56 18.38 13.38
C PHE A 94 -3.92 17.22 12.64
N PHE A 95 -4.64 16.66 11.68
CA PHE A 95 -4.18 15.49 10.97
C PHE A 95 -4.50 15.59 9.49
N ARG A 96 -3.65 14.99 8.67
CA ARG A 96 -3.85 14.95 7.22
C ARG A 96 -4.36 13.59 6.76
N VAL A 97 -5.19 13.63 5.73
CA VAL A 97 -5.71 12.48 4.99
C VAL A 97 -5.61 12.73 3.49
N GLU A 98 -5.48 11.68 2.68
CA GLU A 98 -5.51 11.84 1.22
C GLU A 98 -6.91 12.25 0.75
N LYS A 99 -6.99 13.23 -0.17
CA LYS A 99 -8.28 13.77 -0.65
C LYS A 99 -9.18 12.72 -1.28
N ILE A 100 -8.60 11.66 -1.83
CA ILE A 100 -9.35 10.53 -2.43
C ILE A 100 -10.28 9.86 -1.41
N TRP A 101 -9.96 9.93 -0.12
CA TRP A 101 -10.74 9.32 0.96
C TRP A 101 -11.74 10.28 1.61
N LEU A 102 -11.69 11.58 1.30
CA LEU A 102 -12.54 12.58 1.96
C LEU A 102 -14.03 12.30 1.81
N LYS A 103 -14.45 11.88 0.62
CA LYS A 103 -15.85 11.57 0.36
C LYS A 103 -16.36 10.50 1.33
N GLN A 104 -15.58 9.44 1.52
CA GLN A 104 -15.92 8.32 2.41
C GLN A 104 -15.87 8.72 3.89
N ILE A 105 -14.95 9.61 4.27
CA ILE A 105 -14.86 10.17 5.62
C ILE A 105 -16.09 11.03 5.95
N ILE A 106 -16.46 11.94 5.04
CA ILE A 106 -17.54 12.91 5.23
C ILE A 106 -18.91 12.23 5.17
N GLU A 107 -19.12 11.34 4.21
CA GLU A 107 -20.41 10.69 3.99
C GLU A 107 -20.67 9.56 5.01
N ARG A 108 -19.71 9.27 5.90
CA ARG A 108 -19.81 8.27 6.98
C ARG A 108 -20.31 6.89 6.51
N GLU A 109 -20.12 6.55 5.24
CA GLU A 109 -20.56 5.28 4.67
C GLU A 109 -19.66 4.14 5.15
N GLY A 110 -19.97 3.57 6.32
CA GLY A 110 -19.44 2.27 6.78
C GLY A 110 -17.92 2.13 6.87
N TRP A 111 -17.15 3.18 6.59
CA TRP A 111 -15.71 3.08 6.46
C TRP A 111 -15.09 2.87 7.84
N PRO A 112 -14.40 1.73 8.05
CA PRO A 112 -14.06 1.29 9.40
C PRO A 112 -12.84 2.03 9.99
N PHE A 113 -12.02 2.68 9.15
CA PHE A 113 -10.81 3.36 9.60
C PHE A 113 -10.42 4.52 8.68
N ILE A 114 -9.99 5.63 9.26
CA ILE A 114 -9.45 6.80 8.58
C ILE A 114 -7.94 6.74 8.75
N HIS A 115 -7.23 6.60 7.63
CA HIS A 115 -5.78 6.58 7.65
C HIS A 115 -5.22 7.99 7.81
N VAL A 116 -4.61 8.23 8.97
CA VAL A 116 -3.88 9.44 9.31
C VAL A 116 -2.45 9.31 8.78
N ILE A 117 -2.07 10.23 7.89
CA ILE A 117 -0.76 10.22 7.21
C ILE A 117 0.20 11.30 7.73
N ALA A 118 -0.31 12.28 8.46
CA ALA A 118 0.47 13.25 9.23
C ALA A 118 -0.38 13.69 10.43
N ILE A 119 0.27 13.95 11.56
CA ILE A 119 -0.39 14.41 12.77
C ILE A 119 0.48 15.43 13.52
N ARG A 120 -0.15 16.51 13.95
CA ARG A 120 0.45 17.54 14.79
C ARG A 120 -0.54 18.03 15.83
N THR A 121 -0.01 18.69 16.84
CA THR A 121 -0.76 19.52 17.77
C THR A 121 -0.53 21.00 17.41
N GLU A 122 -0.92 21.92 18.28
CA GLU A 122 -0.51 23.32 18.15
C GLU A 122 0.98 23.52 18.46
N GLU A 123 1.56 22.65 19.29
CA GLU A 123 2.92 22.84 19.85
C GLU A 123 3.95 21.98 19.11
N ASP A 124 3.59 20.73 18.79
CA ASP A 124 4.50 19.72 18.26
C ASP A 124 3.95 18.98 17.04
N GLU A 125 4.83 18.65 16.09
CA GLU A 125 4.55 17.70 15.01
C GLU A 125 4.92 16.29 15.46
N ILE A 126 3.93 15.39 15.50
CA ILE A 126 4.10 14.00 16.00
C ILE A 126 4.50 13.08 14.85
N VAL A 127 3.89 13.26 13.68
CA VAL A 127 4.25 12.57 12.44
C VAL A 127 4.15 13.57 11.31
N SER A 128 5.29 13.87 10.69
CA SER A 128 5.31 14.71 9.50
C SER A 128 4.88 13.93 8.26
N LEU A 129 4.44 14.68 7.25
CA LEU A 129 4.14 14.10 5.93
C LEU A 129 5.41 13.51 5.28
N ASP A 130 6.57 14.11 5.55
CA ASP A 130 7.85 13.66 5.01
C ASP A 130 8.30 12.35 5.64
N ASP A 131 8.12 12.16 6.95
CA ASP A 131 8.43 10.91 7.62
C ASP A 131 7.54 9.77 7.12
N TYR A 132 6.24 10.04 6.97
CA TYR A 132 5.31 9.10 6.35
C TYR A 132 5.74 8.73 4.93
N ASN A 133 6.11 9.72 4.12
CA ASN A 133 6.54 9.50 2.75
C ASN A 133 7.84 8.70 2.66
N LYS A 134 8.81 8.97 3.53
CA LYS A 134 10.06 8.23 3.64
C LYS A 134 9.79 6.75 3.94
N GLN A 135 8.98 6.47 4.95
CA GLN A 135 8.61 5.09 5.28
C GLN A 135 7.85 4.41 4.12
N ARG A 136 6.92 5.13 3.49
CA ARG A 136 6.17 4.62 2.34
C ARG A 136 7.10 4.24 1.19
N ILE A 137 8.13 5.04 0.91
CA ILE A 137 9.14 4.75 -0.12
C ILE A 137 9.96 3.52 0.28
N GLU A 138 10.52 3.50 1.49
CA GLU A 138 11.36 2.40 1.99
C GLU A 138 10.60 1.06 1.99
N GLY A 139 9.35 1.07 2.47
CA GLY A 139 8.47 -0.11 2.48
C GLY A 139 8.08 -0.61 1.08
N ARG A 140 8.23 0.20 0.02
CA ARG A 140 7.90 -0.16 -1.36
C ARG A 140 9.06 -0.78 -2.12
N VAL A 141 10.32 -0.59 -1.69
CA VAL A 141 11.50 -1.03 -2.45
C VAL A 141 11.48 -2.54 -2.69
N ALA A 142 11.42 -3.33 -1.61
CA ALA A 142 11.46 -4.79 -1.72
C ALA A 142 10.24 -5.37 -2.48
N PRO A 143 8.98 -4.97 -2.19
CA PRO A 143 7.83 -5.40 -2.98
C PRO A 143 7.89 -4.99 -4.45
N THR A 144 8.42 -3.80 -4.77
CA THR A 144 8.54 -3.34 -6.16
C THR A 144 9.54 -4.19 -6.94
N ILE A 145 10.69 -4.53 -6.33
CA ILE A 145 11.67 -5.44 -6.92
C ILE A 145 11.05 -6.82 -7.14
N ALA A 146 10.44 -7.40 -6.11
CA ALA A 146 9.81 -8.72 -6.19
C ALA A 146 8.71 -8.76 -7.25
N GLY A 147 7.83 -7.76 -7.26
CA GLY A 147 6.77 -7.64 -8.26
C GLY A 147 7.33 -7.51 -9.68
N SER A 148 8.40 -6.72 -9.88
CA SER A 148 9.04 -6.56 -11.20
C SER A 148 9.62 -7.87 -11.74
N VAL A 149 10.22 -8.68 -10.86
CA VAL A 149 10.71 -10.03 -11.20
C VAL A 149 9.54 -10.94 -11.58
N VAL A 150 8.47 -10.97 -10.79
CA VAL A 150 7.28 -11.80 -11.04
C VAL A 150 6.59 -11.43 -12.34
N VAL A 151 6.41 -10.13 -12.61
CA VAL A 151 5.86 -9.62 -13.88
C VAL A 151 6.71 -10.08 -15.06
N SER A 152 8.03 -9.99 -14.94
CA SER A 152 8.96 -10.42 -16.00
C SER A 152 8.85 -11.92 -16.28
N ILE A 153 8.76 -12.76 -15.24
CA ILE A 153 8.60 -14.21 -15.37
C ILE A 153 7.29 -14.54 -16.10
N PHE A 154 6.16 -13.94 -15.70
CA PHE A 154 4.87 -14.23 -16.32
C PHE A 154 4.77 -13.69 -17.75
N LEU A 155 5.43 -12.58 -18.06
CA LEU A 155 5.56 -12.08 -19.43
C LEU A 155 6.32 -13.08 -20.31
N LEU A 156 7.50 -13.51 -19.86
CA LEU A 156 8.32 -14.49 -20.59
C LEU A 156 7.59 -15.82 -20.77
N LEU A 157 6.87 -16.29 -19.74
CA LEU A 157 6.05 -17.49 -19.83
C LEU A 157 4.93 -17.33 -20.87
N SER A 158 4.25 -16.18 -20.88
CA SER A 158 3.19 -15.88 -21.85
C SER A 158 3.74 -15.88 -23.29
N ILE A 159 4.88 -15.23 -23.51
CA ILE A 159 5.57 -15.22 -24.80
C ILE A 159 5.96 -16.64 -25.22
N HIS A 160 6.52 -17.42 -24.30
CA HIS A 160 6.91 -18.80 -24.56
C HIS A 160 5.72 -19.68 -24.95
N CYS A 161 4.61 -19.60 -24.22
CA CYS A 161 3.38 -20.33 -24.53
C CYS A 161 2.82 -19.92 -25.91
N ALA A 162 2.81 -18.63 -26.23
CA ALA A 162 2.37 -18.14 -27.54
C ALA A 162 3.25 -18.68 -28.68
N LEU A 163 4.57 -18.72 -28.50
CA LEU A 163 5.51 -19.30 -29.46
C LEU A 163 5.32 -20.81 -29.61
N LEU A 164 5.11 -21.55 -28.52
CA LEU A 164 4.81 -22.98 -28.56
C LEU A 164 3.52 -23.27 -29.34
N LEU A 165 2.49 -22.43 -29.21
CA LEU A 165 1.25 -22.55 -29.99
C LEU A 165 1.47 -22.30 -31.49
N LYS A 166 2.46 -21.47 -31.85
CA LYS A 166 2.93 -21.29 -33.24
C LYS A 166 3.93 -22.38 -33.69
N GLY A 167 4.21 -23.39 -32.86
CA GLY A 167 5.14 -24.48 -33.18
C GLY A 167 6.63 -24.13 -32.97
N ILE A 168 6.94 -22.97 -32.40
CA ILE A 168 8.31 -22.51 -32.12
C ILE A 168 8.66 -22.89 -30.68
N ASN A 169 9.51 -23.89 -30.50
CA ASN A 169 10.05 -24.26 -29.19
C ASN A 169 11.49 -23.74 -29.04
N ILE A 170 11.65 -22.66 -28.26
CA ILE A 170 12.94 -22.01 -28.01
C ILE A 170 13.96 -22.98 -27.38
N PHE A 171 13.54 -23.78 -26.39
CA PHE A 171 14.44 -24.70 -25.69
C PHE A 171 14.90 -25.87 -26.57
N ARG A 172 14.04 -26.34 -27.49
CA ARG A 172 14.42 -27.39 -28.46
C ARG A 172 15.42 -26.87 -29.51
N ARG A 173 15.36 -25.58 -29.87
CA ARG A 173 16.33 -24.94 -30.78
C ARG A 173 17.69 -24.71 -30.11
N LEU A 174 17.71 -24.33 -28.84
CA LEU A 174 18.95 -24.14 -28.07
C LEU A 174 19.73 -25.44 -27.87
N LYS A 175 19.03 -26.56 -27.62
CA LYS A 175 19.66 -27.89 -27.47
C LYS A 175 20.27 -28.43 -28.77
N LYS A 176 19.87 -27.89 -29.94
CA LYS A 176 20.39 -28.31 -31.26
C LYS A 176 21.65 -27.55 -31.68
N ARG A 177 22.06 -26.53 -30.91
CA ARG A 177 23.23 -25.65 -31.18
C ARG A 177 24.38 -25.85 -30.18
N ARG A 178 24.22 -26.74 -29.20
CA ARG A 178 25.30 -27.33 -28.41
C ARG A 178 25.56 -28.71 -28.95
#